data_AF-A0A4V6I0A5-F1
#
_entry.id   AF-A0A4V6I0A5-F1
#
_cell.length_a   1.000
_cell.length_b   1.000
_cell.length_c   1.000
_cell.angle_alpha   90.00
_cell.angle_beta   90.00
_cell.angle_gamma   90.00
#
_symmetry.space_group_name_H-M   'P 1'
#
loop_
_entity.id
_entity.type
_entity.pdbx_description
1 polymer ?
#
loop_
_entity_poly.entity_id
_entity_poly.type
_entity_poly.pdbx_seq_one_letter_code
_entity_poly.pdbx_strand_id
1 'polypeptide(L)'
;MKRLMMLCFVSFGFIDAAQRLDIQCEVGYREKICGDDYSCEASKCWINNTDILTAFRNDLRFWIESAQRRERANEPQTQLYQKALLQDLPNIQTTKRVEIKNKYGQTCFMDIKRPNQNTLEIRYNDCSDESDFKNTYQQNGQKVEIIEDGDNGA
;
A
#
# COMPACT_ATOMS: atom_id res chain seq x y z
N MET A 1 43.20 -18.68 39.15
CA MET A 1 41.87 -18.66 38.50
C MET A 1 41.88 -17.58 37.42
N LYS A 2 42.02 -17.94 36.14
CA LYS A 2 41.99 -16.99 35.00
C LYS A 2 40.54 -16.75 34.61
N ARG A 3 40.06 -15.51 34.77
CA ARG A 3 38.69 -15.12 34.38
C ARG A 3 38.64 -14.89 32.87
N LEU A 4 37.85 -15.71 32.19
CA LEU A 4 37.54 -15.59 30.76
C LEU A 4 36.52 -14.45 30.62
N MET A 5 36.94 -13.32 30.05
CA MET A 5 36.07 -12.17 29.81
C MET A 5 35.36 -12.39 28.47
N MET A 6 34.06 -12.68 28.52
CA MET A 6 33.21 -12.96 27.37
C MET A 6 32.90 -11.64 26.65
N LEU A 7 33.43 -11.46 25.45
CA LEU A 7 33.10 -10.35 24.56
C LEU A 7 31.68 -10.54 24.01
N CYS A 8 30.71 -9.85 24.61
CA CYS A 8 29.38 -9.67 24.02
C CYS A 8 29.51 -8.76 22.80
N PHE A 9 29.56 -9.37 21.61
CA PHE A 9 29.32 -8.65 20.37
C PHE A 9 27.86 -8.19 20.34
N VAL A 10 27.65 -6.91 20.60
CA VAL A 10 26.39 -6.23 20.30
C VAL A 10 26.34 -6.11 18.78
N SER A 11 25.65 -7.05 18.14
CA SER A 11 25.23 -6.89 16.75
C SER A 11 24.21 -5.76 16.72
N PHE A 12 24.68 -4.54 16.44
CA PHE A 12 23.83 -3.45 15.98
C PHE A 12 23.19 -3.92 14.69
N GLY A 13 21.96 -4.42 14.78
CA GLY A 13 21.11 -4.59 13.62
C GLY A 13 20.95 -3.21 13.01
N PHE A 14 21.58 -3.00 11.86
CA PHE A 14 21.25 -1.88 11.00
C PHE A 14 19.79 -2.06 10.62
N ILE A 15 18.90 -1.36 11.33
CA ILE A 15 17.55 -1.14 10.85
C ILE A 15 17.76 -0.22 9.66
N ASP A 16 17.77 -0.82 8.46
CA ASP A 16 17.73 -0.07 7.21
C ASP A 16 16.47 0.79 7.29
N ALA A 17 16.65 2.08 7.57
CA ALA A 17 15.59 3.05 7.45
C ALA A 17 15.23 3.08 5.96
N ALA A 18 14.22 2.29 5.58
CA ALA A 18 13.78 2.20 4.20
C ALA A 18 13.49 3.61 3.69
N GLN A 19 14.38 4.14 2.85
CA GLN A 19 14.25 5.47 2.32
C GLN A 19 12.94 5.55 1.53
N ARG A 20 12.08 6.49 1.89
CA ARG A 20 10.81 6.73 1.19
C ARG A 20 11.09 7.01 -0.28
N LEU A 21 10.38 6.33 -1.17
CA LEU A 21 10.49 6.59 -2.60
C LEU A 21 9.80 7.92 -2.94
N ASP A 22 10.39 8.67 -3.87
CA ASP A 22 9.82 9.92 -4.38
C ASP A 22 8.58 9.61 -5.23
N ILE A 23 7.43 10.17 -4.84
CA ILE A 23 6.15 10.00 -5.53
C ILE A 23 5.82 11.32 -6.22
N GLN A 24 5.69 11.27 -7.54
CA GLN A 24 5.35 12.43 -8.36
C GLN A 24 3.93 12.27 -8.89
N CYS A 25 3.08 13.26 -8.71
CA CYS A 25 1.67 13.20 -9.11
C CYS A 25 1.35 14.23 -10.21
N GLU A 26 0.49 13.85 -11.14
CA GLU A 26 -0.02 14.72 -12.20
C GLU A 26 -0.92 15.80 -11.57
N VAL A 27 -0.50 17.06 -11.71
CA VAL A 27 -1.28 18.21 -11.23
C VAL A 27 -2.54 18.36 -12.08
N GLY A 28 -3.69 18.52 -11.43
CA GLY A 28 -4.98 18.69 -12.11
C GLY A 28 -5.65 17.40 -12.58
N TYR A 29 -5.05 16.22 -12.37
CA TYR A 29 -5.68 14.95 -12.74
C TYR A 29 -7.02 14.73 -12.02
N ARG A 30 -7.07 15.04 -10.72
CA ARG A 30 -8.30 14.96 -9.93
C ARG A 30 -9.41 15.83 -10.52
N GLU A 31 -9.15 17.13 -10.72
CA GLU A 31 -10.12 18.07 -11.31
C GLU A 31 -10.59 17.62 -12.70
N LYS A 32 -9.69 17.06 -13.51
CA LYS A 32 -10.03 16.53 -14.83
C LYS A 32 -10.99 15.33 -14.77
N ILE A 33 -10.84 14.45 -13.78
CA ILE A 33 -11.66 13.23 -13.66
C ILE A 33 -12.93 13.49 -12.85
N CYS A 34 -12.81 14.22 -11.74
CA CYS A 34 -13.86 14.47 -10.77
C CYS A 34 -14.70 15.73 -11.06
N GLY A 35 -14.18 16.67 -11.87
CA GLY A 35 -14.80 17.99 -12.02
C GLY A 35 -14.94 18.71 -10.68
N ASP A 36 -16.17 19.14 -10.38
CA ASP A 36 -16.53 19.82 -9.13
C ASP A 36 -16.87 18.86 -7.97
N ASP A 37 -16.78 17.54 -8.18
CA ASP A 37 -17.02 16.56 -7.13
C ASP A 37 -15.85 16.51 -6.13
N TYR A 38 -16.03 17.23 -5.02
CA TYR A 38 -15.05 17.28 -3.93
C TYR A 38 -14.96 15.99 -3.10
N SER A 39 -15.90 15.05 -3.23
CA SER A 39 -15.82 13.70 -2.62
C SER A 39 -15.04 12.70 -3.48
N CYS A 40 -14.88 12.97 -4.78
CA CYS A 40 -14.13 12.09 -5.66
C CYS A 40 -12.61 12.17 -5.36
N GLU A 41 -12.03 11.02 -5.09
CA GLU A 41 -10.60 10.83 -4.82
C GLU A 41 -9.93 10.16 -6.04
N ALA A 42 -9.68 10.93 -7.10
CA ALA A 42 -8.93 10.44 -8.27
C ALA A 42 -7.48 10.96 -8.25
N SER A 43 -6.51 10.08 -8.50
CA SER A 43 -5.11 10.47 -8.57
C SER A 43 -4.35 9.67 -9.64
N LYS A 44 -3.31 10.31 -10.20
CA LYS A 44 -2.36 9.66 -11.10
C LYS A 44 -0.96 10.07 -10.71
N CYS A 45 -0.21 9.12 -10.16
CA CYS A 45 1.13 9.33 -9.68
C CYS A 45 2.11 8.32 -10.29
N TRP A 46 3.40 8.53 -10.06
CA TRP A 46 4.43 7.59 -10.46
C TRP A 46 5.64 7.62 -9.55
N ILE A 47 6.35 6.49 -9.54
CA ILE A 47 7.63 6.30 -8.87
C ILE A 47 8.64 5.84 -9.91
N ASN A 48 9.78 6.52 -9.98
CA ASN A 48 10.86 6.18 -10.90
C ASN A 48 11.83 5.17 -10.27
N ASN A 49 12.51 4.40 -11.12
CA ASN A 49 13.54 3.42 -10.75
C ASN A 49 13.06 2.37 -9.74
N THR A 50 11.83 1.88 -9.92
CA THR A 50 11.24 0.88 -9.03
C THR A 50 10.47 -0.19 -9.80
N ASP A 51 10.17 -1.28 -9.11
CA ASP A 51 9.29 -2.35 -9.59
C ASP A 51 7.93 -2.29 -8.89
N ILE A 52 6.90 -2.91 -9.49
CA ILE A 52 5.53 -2.90 -8.96
C ILE A 52 5.44 -3.37 -7.50
N LEU A 53 6.16 -4.42 -7.11
CA LEU A 53 6.09 -4.94 -5.74
C LEU A 53 6.64 -3.90 -4.77
N THR A 54 7.77 -3.29 -5.12
CA THR A 54 8.38 -2.24 -4.31
C THR A 54 7.48 -1.00 -4.22
N ALA A 55 6.87 -0.57 -5.33
CA ALA A 55 5.91 0.54 -5.34
C ALA A 55 4.68 0.26 -4.46
N PHE A 56 4.05 -0.91 -4.61
CA PHE A 56 2.91 -1.32 -3.80
C PHE A 56 3.25 -1.36 -2.30
N ARG A 57 4.41 -1.91 -1.94
CA ARG A 57 4.87 -1.95 -0.53
C ARG A 57 5.18 -0.55 0.02
N ASN A 58 5.69 0.36 -0.81
CA ASN A 58 5.94 1.74 -0.43
C ASN A 58 4.64 2.45 -0.05
N ASP A 59 3.58 2.28 -0.83
CA ASP A 59 2.26 2.87 -0.52
C ASP A 59 1.66 2.31 0.78
N LEU A 60 1.68 0.98 0.96
CA LEU A 60 1.20 0.37 2.20
C LEU A 60 1.96 0.92 3.43
N ARG A 61 3.29 1.05 3.34
CA ARG A 61 4.10 1.64 4.41
C ARG A 61 3.73 3.09 4.68
N PHE A 62 3.54 3.89 3.63
CA PHE A 62 3.10 5.28 3.78
C PHE A 62 1.80 5.39 4.58
N TRP A 63 0.79 4.57 4.23
CA TRP A 63 -0.49 4.58 4.93
C TRP A 63 -0.39 4.09 6.37
N ILE A 64 0.39 3.04 6.63
CA ILE A 64 0.65 2.53 7.99
C ILE A 64 1.34 3.62 8.84
N GLU A 65 2.38 4.27 8.33
CA GLU A 65 3.07 5.34 9.05
C GLU A 65 2.19 6.57 9.25
N SER A 66 1.35 6.91 8.26
CA SER A 66 0.38 8.00 8.36
C SER A 66 -0.63 7.73 9.47
N ALA A 67 -1.15 6.51 9.55
CA ALA A 67 -2.04 6.08 10.63
C ALA A 67 -1.34 6.12 11.99
N GLN A 68 -0.09 5.66 12.10
CA GLN A 68 0.70 5.74 13.32
C GLN A 68 0.88 7.19 13.82
N ARG A 69 1.24 8.12 12.92
CA ARG A 69 1.36 9.55 13.26
C ARG A 69 0.05 10.19 13.73
N ARG A 70 -1.08 9.63 13.32
CA ARG A 70 -2.43 10.07 13.70
C ARG A 70 -3.02 9.27 14.88
N GLU A 71 -2.21 8.45 15.55
CA GLU A 71 -2.63 7.57 16.65
C GLU A 71 -3.70 6.52 16.25
N ARG A 72 -3.79 6.20 14.95
CA ARG A 72 -4.71 5.23 14.34
C ARG A 72 -4.05 3.89 14.01
N ALA A 73 -2.93 3.58 14.65
CA ALA A 73 -2.14 2.37 14.38
C ALA A 73 -2.92 1.07 14.59
N ASN A 74 -3.93 1.10 15.46
CA ASN A 74 -4.75 -0.06 15.82
C ASN A 74 -6.06 -0.15 15.02
N GLU A 75 -6.35 0.81 14.13
CA GLU A 75 -7.54 0.75 13.28
C GLU A 75 -7.52 -0.47 12.36
N PRO A 76 -8.69 -1.08 12.04
CA PRO A 76 -8.77 -2.24 11.16
C PRO A 76 -8.06 -2.02 9.82
N GLN A 77 -8.25 -0.86 9.19
CA GLN A 77 -7.55 -0.45 7.97
C GLN A 77 -6.03 -0.65 8.07
N THR A 78 -5.42 -0.15 9.15
CA THR A 78 -3.97 -0.27 9.36
C THR A 78 -3.54 -1.72 9.51
N GLN A 79 -4.32 -2.55 10.21
CA GLN A 79 -4.05 -3.98 10.35
C GLN A 79 -4.17 -4.72 9.01
N LEU A 80 -5.13 -4.34 8.17
CA LEU A 80 -5.29 -4.89 6.81
C LEU A 80 -4.06 -4.57 5.96
N TYR A 81 -3.58 -3.32 5.98
CA TYR A 81 -2.37 -2.91 5.25
C TYR A 81 -1.12 -3.62 5.75
N GLN A 82 -0.95 -3.77 7.07
CA GLN A 82 0.15 -4.55 7.67
C GLN A 82 0.11 -6.01 7.21
N LYS A 83 -1.08 -6.63 7.22
CA LYS A 83 -1.25 -8.01 6.78
C LYS A 83 -0.93 -8.17 5.29
N ALA A 84 -1.34 -7.22 4.45
CA ALA A 84 -1.04 -7.18 3.03
C ALA A 84 0.46 -6.99 2.73
N LEU A 85 1.15 -6.16 3.51
CA LEU A 85 2.58 -5.90 3.37
C LEU A 85 3.45 -7.17 3.52
N LEU A 86 2.97 -8.12 4.34
CA LEU A 86 3.63 -9.41 4.58
C LEU A 86 3.35 -10.46 3.50
N GLN A 87 2.51 -10.15 2.51
CA GLN A 87 2.16 -11.08 1.44
C GLN A 87 3.10 -10.93 0.24
N ASP A 88 3.39 -12.06 -0.40
CA ASP A 88 3.87 -12.06 -1.78
C ASP A 88 2.73 -11.71 -2.75
N LEU A 89 3.12 -11.15 -3.91
CA LEU A 89 2.20 -10.95 -5.02
C LEU A 89 1.63 -12.29 -5.49
N PRO A 90 0.36 -12.33 -5.91
CA PRO A 90 -0.19 -13.51 -6.57
C PRO A 90 0.56 -13.85 -7.86
N ASN A 91 0.34 -15.08 -8.32
CA ASN A 91 0.73 -15.49 -9.67
C ASN A 91 -0.01 -14.66 -10.73
N ILE A 92 0.54 -14.64 -11.94
CA ILE A 92 -0.09 -13.98 -13.08
C ILE A 92 -1.47 -14.63 -13.34
N GLN A 93 -2.45 -13.80 -13.69
CA GLN A 93 -3.86 -14.14 -13.89
C GLN A 93 -4.57 -14.68 -12.64
N THR A 94 -4.00 -14.48 -11.44
CA THR A 94 -4.68 -14.84 -10.20
C THR A 94 -4.92 -13.64 -9.30
N THR A 95 -5.86 -13.82 -8.38
CA THR A 95 -6.22 -12.87 -7.32
C THR A 95 -5.92 -13.50 -5.98
N LYS A 96 -5.32 -12.73 -5.08
CA LYS A 96 -5.11 -13.08 -3.68
C LYS A 96 -5.89 -12.11 -2.81
N ARG A 97 -6.75 -12.63 -1.95
CA ARG A 97 -7.49 -11.85 -0.96
C ARG A 97 -6.75 -11.83 0.36
N VAL A 98 -6.58 -10.64 0.92
CA VAL A 98 -6.17 -10.41 2.30
C VAL A 98 -7.39 -9.93 3.06
N GLU A 99 -7.71 -10.56 4.18
CA GLU A 99 -8.92 -10.20 4.95
C GLU A 99 -8.65 -10.13 6.45
N ILE A 100 -9.42 -9.29 7.14
CA ILE A 100 -9.48 -9.21 8.59
C ILE A 100 -10.94 -9.04 9.02
N LYS A 101 -11.23 -9.28 10.31
CA LYS A 101 -12.52 -8.94 10.90
C LYS A 101 -12.34 -7.80 11.90
N ASN A 102 -13.17 -6.76 11.80
CA ASN A 102 -13.19 -5.69 12.80
C ASN A 102 -13.90 -6.16 14.08
N LYS A 103 -13.90 -5.31 15.12
CA LYS A 103 -14.53 -5.61 16.43
C LYS A 103 -16.05 -5.83 16.37
N TYR A 104 -16.70 -5.41 15.28
CA TYR A 104 -18.14 -5.59 15.04
C TYR A 104 -18.44 -6.82 14.18
N GLY A 105 -17.41 -7.57 13.78
CA GLY A 105 -17.55 -8.79 12.97
C GLY A 105 -17.65 -8.55 11.46
N GLN A 106 -17.55 -7.30 11.00
CA GLN A 106 -17.49 -6.96 9.58
C GLN A 106 -16.14 -7.39 8.99
N THR A 107 -16.17 -7.98 7.80
CA THR A 107 -14.96 -8.38 7.06
C THR A 107 -14.44 -7.20 6.25
N CYS A 108 -13.21 -6.78 6.54
CA CYS A 108 -12.44 -5.87 5.70
C CYS A 108 -11.55 -6.71 4.79
N PHE A 109 -11.36 -6.30 3.54
CA PHE A 109 -10.55 -7.06 2.60
C PHE A 109 -9.79 -6.20 1.60
N MET A 110 -8.72 -6.76 1.08
CA MET A 110 -7.93 -6.25 -0.04
C MET A 110 -7.72 -7.39 -1.04
N ASP A 111 -8.31 -7.24 -2.21
CA ASP A 111 -8.08 -8.10 -3.37
C ASP A 111 -6.89 -7.56 -4.15
N ILE A 112 -5.83 -8.36 -4.17
CA ILE A 112 -4.61 -8.10 -4.92
C ILE A 112 -4.69 -8.99 -6.16
N LYS A 113 -4.92 -8.41 -7.34
CA LYS A 113 -5.01 -9.12 -8.61
C LYS A 113 -3.82 -8.79 -9.48
N ARG A 114 -3.22 -9.80 -10.12
CA ARG A 114 -2.10 -9.62 -11.05
C ARG A 114 -2.49 -10.08 -12.45
N PRO A 115 -3.10 -9.23 -13.27
CA PRO A 115 -3.58 -9.62 -14.60
C PRO A 115 -2.45 -10.09 -15.53
N ASN A 116 -1.29 -9.45 -15.44
CA ASN A 116 -0.11 -9.72 -16.26
C ASN A 116 1.18 -9.37 -15.49
N GLN A 117 2.35 -9.46 -16.13
CA GLN A 117 3.64 -9.19 -15.49
C GLN A 117 3.82 -7.73 -15.04
N ASN A 118 3.19 -6.81 -15.75
CA ASN A 118 3.39 -5.36 -15.65
C ASN A 118 2.17 -4.65 -15.05
N THR A 119 1.21 -5.37 -14.45
CA THR A 119 0.01 -4.77 -13.88
C THR A 119 -0.35 -5.43 -12.56
N LEU A 120 -0.70 -4.60 -11.57
CA LEU A 120 -1.30 -5.01 -10.31
C LEU A 120 -2.54 -4.16 -10.07
N GLU A 121 -3.68 -4.81 -9.87
CA GLU A 121 -4.95 -4.16 -9.56
C GLU A 121 -5.28 -4.47 -8.10
N ILE A 122 -5.53 -3.44 -7.31
CA ILE A 122 -5.94 -3.54 -5.91
C ILE A 122 -7.37 -3.04 -5.80
N ARG A 123 -8.26 -3.88 -5.28
CA ARG A 123 -9.60 -3.45 -4.85
C ARG A 123 -9.74 -3.71 -3.37
N TYR A 124 -10.25 -2.76 -2.59
CA TYR A 124 -10.39 -2.97 -1.16
C TYR A 124 -11.59 -2.28 -0.55
N ASN A 125 -12.16 -2.97 0.44
CA ASN A 125 -12.98 -2.38 1.48
C ASN A 125 -12.14 -2.41 2.74
N ASP A 126 -11.59 -1.26 3.13
CA ASP A 126 -10.70 -1.14 4.27
C ASP A 126 -11.43 -0.89 5.60
N CYS A 127 -12.74 -1.14 5.64
CA CYS A 127 -13.62 -0.84 6.77
C CYS A 127 -13.68 0.64 7.14
N SER A 128 -13.38 1.55 6.21
CA SER A 128 -13.91 2.90 6.26
C SER A 128 -15.39 2.90 5.86
N ASP A 129 -16.12 3.96 6.22
CA ASP A 129 -17.53 4.13 5.85
C ASP A 129 -17.72 4.43 4.35
N GLU A 130 -16.63 4.52 3.57
CA GLU A 130 -16.61 4.86 2.15
C GLU A 130 -16.35 3.62 1.27
N SER A 131 -16.81 3.72 0.02
CA SER A 131 -17.02 2.62 -0.92
C SER A 131 -15.73 1.93 -1.42
N ASP A 132 -15.90 0.92 -2.28
CA ASP A 132 -14.83 0.12 -2.85
C ASP A 132 -13.73 0.97 -3.53
N PHE A 133 -12.57 1.10 -2.89
CA PHE A 133 -11.41 1.76 -3.48
C PHE A 133 -10.74 0.87 -4.53
N LYS A 134 -10.20 1.50 -5.59
CA LYS A 134 -9.47 0.81 -6.64
C LYS A 134 -8.19 1.55 -7.04
N ASN A 135 -7.07 0.85 -6.88
CA ASN A 135 -5.75 1.30 -7.33
C ASN A 135 -5.20 0.37 -8.42
N THR A 136 -4.60 0.95 -9.45
CA THR A 136 -3.90 0.21 -10.51
C THR A 136 -2.44 0.64 -10.55
N TYR A 137 -1.54 -0.33 -10.43
CA TYR A 137 -0.10 -0.15 -10.61
C TYR A 137 0.30 -0.70 -11.97
N GLN A 138 1.01 0.09 -12.77
CA GLN A 138 1.46 -0.29 -14.11
C GLN A 138 2.97 -0.07 -14.29
N GLN A 139 3.70 -1.15 -14.59
CA GLN A 139 5.14 -1.08 -14.90
C GLN A 139 5.33 -0.60 -16.34
N ASN A 140 6.04 0.52 -16.50
CA ASN A 140 6.45 1.09 -17.77
C ASN A 140 7.97 1.33 -17.75
N GLY A 141 8.73 0.31 -18.14
CA GLY A 141 10.20 0.34 -18.04
C GLY A 141 10.65 0.38 -16.58
N GLN A 142 11.42 1.39 -16.20
CA GLN A 142 11.86 1.61 -14.81
C GLN A 142 10.88 2.46 -13.98
N LYS A 143 9.76 2.87 -14.55
CA LYS A 143 8.73 3.68 -13.90
C LYS A 143 7.54 2.80 -13.53
N VAL A 144 6.98 3.00 -12.34
CA VAL A 144 5.67 2.46 -11.98
C VAL A 144 4.68 3.61 -11.92
N GLU A 145 3.62 3.54 -12.71
CA GLU A 145 2.47 4.43 -12.64
C GLU A 145 1.44 3.87 -11.66
N ILE A 146 0.84 4.75 -10.87
CA ILE A 146 -0.17 4.43 -9.85
C ILE A 146 -1.39 5.29 -10.20
N ILE A 147 -2.50 4.63 -10.48
CA ILE A 147 -3.77 5.28 -10.82
C ILE A 147 -4.79 4.87 -9.78
N GLU A 148 -5.34 5.86 -9.11
CA GLU A 148 -6.48 5.74 -8.22
C GLU A 148 -7.69 6.25 -8.99
N ASP A 149 -8.58 5.31 -9.33
CA ASP A 149 -9.84 5.66 -9.98
C ASP A 149 -10.73 6.24 -8.89
N GLY A 150 -11.10 7.52 -9.01
CA GLY A 150 -12.04 8.15 -8.09
C GLY A 150 -13.33 7.35 -8.04
N ASP A 151 -13.85 7.18 -6.83
CA ASP A 151 -15.06 6.42 -6.54
C ASP A 151 -16.15 6.80 -7.56
N ASN A 152 -16.52 5.87 -8.44
CA ASN A 152 -17.76 6.01 -9.20
C ASN A 152 -18.87 5.68 -8.20
N GLY A 153 -19.13 6.60 -7.28
CA GLY A 153 -20.20 6.49 -6.32
C GLY A 153 -21.50 6.16 -7.05
N ALA A 154 -22.09 5.03 -6.69
CA ALA A 154 -23.47 4.67 -6.97
C ALA A 154 -24.05 3.94 -5.77
#